data_AF-A0A453NXA6-F1
#
_entry.id   AF-A0A453NXA6-F1
#
_cell.length_a   1.000
_cell.length_b   1.000
_cell.length_c   1.000
_cell.angle_alpha   90.00
_cell.angle_beta   90.00
_cell.angle_gamma   90.00
#
_symmetry.space_group_name_H-M   'P 1'
#
loop_
_entity.id
_entity.type
_entity.pdbx_description
1 polymer ?
#
loop_
_entity_poly.entity_id
_entity_poly.type
_entity_poly.pdbx_seq_one_letter_code
_entity_poly.pdbx_strand_id
1 'polypeptide(L)'
;MEEGESLDVYAGKIGGMAMRYAGLGSTLGDAAMVKKLLDTVPDRLYSAVAGIEQFCDMETMAFEEALSRLKAFDERLRRHTQDGGEQSGGELLLTEAEWHARTK
;
A
#
# COMPACT_ATOMS: atom_id res chain seq x y z
N MET A 1 7.09 6.49 -2.10
CA MET A 1 7.71 5.15 -1.99
C MET A 1 8.06 4.71 -3.40
N GLU A 2 9.26 4.20 -3.62
CA GLU A 2 9.63 3.71 -4.96
C GLU A 2 8.90 2.41 -5.29
N GLU A 3 8.74 2.08 -6.58
CA GLU A 3 8.20 0.78 -6.97
C GLU A 3 9.13 -0.36 -6.49
N GLY A 4 8.54 -1.41 -5.92
CA GLY A 4 9.29 -2.54 -5.35
C GLY A 4 9.97 -2.26 -4.00
N GLU A 5 9.96 -1.03 -3.51
CA GLU A 5 10.42 -0.70 -2.15
C GLU A 5 9.47 -1.29 -1.10
N SER A 6 10.02 -1.90 -0.04
CA SER A 6 9.22 -2.41 1.07
C SER A 6 8.76 -1.27 1.99
N LEU A 7 7.60 -1.45 2.62
CA LEU A 7 7.06 -0.50 3.59
C LEU A 7 8.03 -0.20 4.74
N ASP A 8 8.83 -1.18 5.17
CA ASP A 8 9.85 -1.01 6.21
C ASP A 8 10.97 -0.06 5.79
N VAL A 9 11.51 -0.24 4.58
CA VAL A 9 12.57 0.62 4.06
C VAL A 9 12.05 2.04 3.91
N TYR A 10 10.82 2.18 3.37
CA TYR A 10 10.19 3.48 3.21
C TYR A 10 9.90 4.18 4.54
N ALA A 11 9.37 3.44 5.52
CA ALA A 11 9.15 3.96 6.87
C ALA A 11 10.46 4.43 7.52
N GLY A 12 11.56 3.69 7.31
CA GLY A 12 12.90 4.10 7.74
C GLY A 12 13.34 5.44 7.13
N LYS A 13 13.00 5.72 5.86
CA LYS A 13 13.27 7.04 5.24
C LYS A 13 12.46 8.16 5.89
N ILE A 14 11.19 7.93 6.22
CA ILE A 14 10.35 8.91 6.94
C ILE A 14 10.91 9.14 8.36
N GLY A 15 11.30 8.08 9.08
CA GLY A 15 11.95 8.19 10.38
C GLY A 15 13.28 8.96 10.31
N GLY A 16 14.09 8.71 9.28
CA GLY A 16 15.30 9.49 9.02
C GLY A 16 15.02 10.97 8.76
N MET A 17 13.91 11.29 8.10
CA MET A 17 13.45 12.67 7.96
C MET A 17 13.09 13.28 9.32
N ALA A 18 12.36 12.56 10.18
CA ALA A 18 12.03 13.03 11.53
C ALA A 18 13.29 13.33 12.37
N MET A 19 14.33 12.49 12.28
CA MET A 19 15.62 12.73 12.93
C MET A 19 16.31 14.01 12.41
N ARG A 20 16.21 14.30 11.11
CA ARG A 20 16.76 15.53 10.53
C ARG A 20 16.02 16.77 11.01
N TYR A 21 14.70 16.70 11.16
CA TYR A 21 13.92 17.78 11.79
C TYR A 21 14.37 18.03 13.22
N ALA A 22 14.56 16.96 14.00
CA ALA A 22 15.07 17.04 15.38
C ALA A 22 16.45 17.70 15.44
N GLY A 23 17.35 17.38 14.51
CA GLY A 23 18.67 18.01 14.40
C GLY A 23 18.63 19.52 14.08
N LEU A 24 17.51 20.03 13.55
CA LEU A 24 17.28 21.45 13.27
C LEU A 24 16.46 22.15 14.38
N GLY A 25 16.20 21.48 15.51
CA GLY A 25 15.41 22.02 16.61
C GLY A 25 13.90 22.06 16.34
N SER A 26 13.42 21.31 15.34
CA SER A 26 11.99 21.12 15.06
C SER A 26 11.56 19.68 15.31
N THR A 27 10.26 19.43 15.36
CA THR A 27 9.71 18.08 15.48
C THR A 27 8.84 17.79 14.28
N LEU A 28 9.09 16.65 13.64
CA LEU A 28 8.13 16.07 12.71
C LEU A 28 7.24 15.12 13.50
N GLY A 29 6.03 15.57 13.81
CA GLY A 29 5.08 14.79 14.61
C GLY A 29 4.41 13.67 13.81
N ASP A 30 3.82 12.73 14.54
CA ASP A 30 3.19 11.53 13.98
C ASP A 30 2.14 11.85 12.92
N ALA A 31 1.24 12.81 13.14
CA ALA A 31 0.24 13.22 12.15
C ALA A 31 0.87 13.58 10.78
N ALA A 32 1.99 14.31 10.78
CA ALA A 32 2.71 14.68 9.56
C ALA A 32 3.41 13.47 8.93
N MET A 33 3.92 12.54 9.74
CA MET A 33 4.54 11.30 9.26
C MET A 33 3.52 10.33 8.68
N VAL A 34 2.35 10.18 9.33
CA VAL A 34 1.20 9.39 8.87
C VAL A 34 0.70 9.94 7.54
N LYS A 35 0.44 11.25 7.46
CA LYS A 35 0.05 11.88 6.21
C LYS A 35 1.07 11.65 5.10
N LYS A 36 2.36 11.85 5.39
CA LYS A 36 3.42 11.59 4.41
C LYS A 36 3.42 10.13 3.93
N LEU A 37 3.24 9.17 4.83
CA LEU A 37 3.16 7.76 4.50
C LEU A 37 1.98 7.47 3.56
N LEU A 38 0.78 7.91 3.92
CA LEU A 38 -0.44 7.66 3.14
C LEU A 38 -0.43 8.36 1.77
N ASP A 39 0.09 9.59 1.70
CA ASP A 39 0.17 10.38 0.45
C ASP A 39 1.14 9.81 -0.60
N THR A 40 2.03 8.88 -0.21
CA THR A 40 3.18 8.50 -1.05
C THR A 40 3.39 7.00 -1.18
N VAL A 41 2.52 6.19 -0.56
CA VAL A 41 2.49 4.75 -0.82
C VAL A 41 1.90 4.47 -2.21
N PRO A 42 2.27 3.36 -2.86
CA PRO A 42 1.81 3.06 -4.23
C PRO A 42 0.32 2.73 -4.30
N ASP A 43 -0.30 2.97 -5.46
CA ASP A 43 -1.74 2.80 -5.72
C ASP A 43 -2.28 1.40 -5.38
N ARG A 44 -1.43 0.35 -5.39
CA ARG A 44 -1.83 -0.99 -4.94
C ARG A 44 -2.36 -1.03 -3.50
N LEU A 45 -2.00 -0.05 -2.67
CA LEU A 45 -2.44 0.12 -1.29
C LEU A 45 -3.59 1.13 -1.15
N TYR A 46 -4.11 1.68 -2.25
CA TYR A 46 -5.14 2.73 -2.24
C TYR A 46 -6.36 2.36 -1.39
N SER A 47 -6.87 1.13 -1.52
CA SER A 47 -8.01 0.66 -0.72
C SER A 47 -7.75 0.68 0.79
N ALA A 48 -6.50 0.42 1.21
CA ALA A 48 -6.12 0.52 2.61
C ALA A 48 -6.02 1.97 3.07
N VAL A 49 -5.44 2.84 2.24
CA VAL A 49 -5.35 4.29 2.51
C VAL A 49 -6.74 4.89 2.67
N ALA A 50 -7.65 4.67 1.71
CA ALA A 50 -9.02 5.16 1.79
C ALA A 50 -9.76 4.67 3.04
N GLY A 51 -9.54 3.41 3.45
CA GLY A 51 -10.09 2.87 4.69
C GLY A 51 -9.53 3.54 5.94
N ILE A 52 -8.23 3.81 5.98
CA ILE A 52 -7.60 4.53 7.11
C ILE A 52 -8.16 5.96 7.19
N GLU A 53 -8.23 6.67 6.08
CA GLU A 53 -8.75 8.04 6.01
C GLU A 53 -10.24 8.14 6.40
N GLN A 54 -11.04 7.16 5.99
CA GLN A 54 -12.48 7.17 6.25
C GLN A 54 -12.82 6.82 7.70
N PHE A 55 -12.07 5.90 8.31
CA PHE A 55 -12.45 5.29 9.58
C PHE A 55 -11.56 5.66 10.76
N CYS A 56 -10.52 6.46 10.57
CA CYS A 56 -9.57 6.80 11.64
C CYS A 56 -9.22 8.28 11.69
N ASP A 57 -8.91 8.74 12.90
CA ASP A 57 -8.43 10.09 13.12
C ASP A 57 -6.91 10.16 12.87
N MET A 58 -6.52 10.80 11.77
CA MET A 58 -5.12 10.93 11.35
C MET A 58 -4.33 11.91 12.21
N GLU A 59 -4.99 12.84 12.91
CA GLU A 59 -4.31 13.82 13.77
C GLU A 59 -3.79 13.19 15.07
N THR A 60 -4.42 12.10 15.51
CA THR A 60 -4.08 11.39 16.75
C THR A 60 -3.44 10.02 16.52
N MET A 61 -3.46 9.50 15.29
CA MET A 61 -2.90 8.21 14.93
C MET A 61 -1.37 8.19 15.07
N ALA A 62 -0.86 7.16 15.74
CA ALA A 62 0.58 6.93 15.82
C ALA A 62 1.14 6.47 14.46
N PHE A 63 2.36 6.90 14.12
CA PHE A 63 3.00 6.52 12.85
C PHE A 63 3.12 4.99 12.68
N GLU A 64 3.53 4.29 13.75
CA GLU A 64 3.64 2.84 13.76
C GLU A 64 2.28 2.14 13.56
N GLU A 65 1.20 2.75 14.04
CA GLU A 65 -0.14 2.21 13.84
C GLU A 65 -0.53 2.25 12.35
N ALA A 66 -0.34 3.40 11.69
CA ALA A 66 -0.59 3.54 10.24
C ALA A 66 0.25 2.54 9.44
N LEU A 67 1.54 2.42 9.77
CA LEU A 67 2.45 1.47 9.13
C LEU A 67 1.99 0.02 9.31
N SER A 68 1.57 -0.36 10.52
CA SER A 68 1.10 -1.71 10.81
C SER A 68 -0.15 -2.10 10.02
N ARG A 69 -1.08 -1.15 9.85
CA ARG A 69 -2.31 -1.34 9.07
C ARG A 69 -2.02 -1.55 7.58
N LEU A 70 -1.11 -0.75 7.02
CA LEU A 70 -0.66 -0.92 5.63
C LEU A 70 0.05 -2.27 5.41
N LYS A 71 0.93 -2.68 6.34
CA LYS A 71 1.60 -3.98 6.27
C LYS A 71 0.61 -5.15 6.32
N ALA A 72 -0.38 -5.08 7.20
CA ALA A 72 -1.41 -6.11 7.31
C ALA A 72 -2.22 -6.26 6.01
N PHE A 73 -2.50 -5.15 5.33
CA PHE A 73 -3.16 -5.15 4.03
C PHE A 73 -2.26 -5.69 2.91
N ASP A 74 -1.02 -5.20 2.81
CA ASP A 74 -0.04 -5.64 1.79
C ASP A 74 0.21 -7.15 1.86
N GLU A 75 0.34 -7.71 3.07
CA GLU A 75 0.48 -9.16 3.27
C GLU A 75 -0.77 -9.94 2.85
N ARG A 76 -1.98 -9.39 3.09
CA ARG A 76 -3.22 -10.02 2.61
C ARG A 76 -3.33 -9.97 1.09
N LEU A 77 -2.95 -8.85 0.47
CA LEU A 77 -2.89 -8.71 -0.98
C LEU A 77 -1.91 -9.71 -1.58
N ARG A 78 -0.71 -9.83 -1.00
CA ARG A 78 0.32 -10.78 -1.42
C ARG A 78 -0.15 -12.23 -1.35
N ARG A 79 -0.83 -12.61 -0.26
CA ARG A 79 -1.44 -13.95 -0.12
C ARG A 79 -2.53 -14.21 -1.16
N HIS A 80 -3.40 -13.24 -1.43
CA HIS A 80 -4.42 -13.38 -2.47
C HIS A 80 -3.79 -13.60 -3.86
N THR A 81 -2.70 -12.89 -4.16
CA THR A 81 -1.98 -13.06 -5.44
C THR A 81 -1.19 -14.38 -5.50
N GLN A 82 -0.73 -14.91 -4.36
CA GLN A 82 0.04 -16.16 -4.30
C GLN A 82 -0.81 -17.43 -4.21
N ASP A 83 -1.91 -17.41 -3.45
CA ASP A 83 -2.92 -18.50 -3.44
C ASP A 83 -3.75 -18.52 -4.73
N GLY A 84 -3.64 -17.48 -5.57
CA GLY A 84 -4.17 -17.42 -6.93
C GLY A 84 -3.31 -18.14 -7.99
N GLY A 85 -2.38 -19.01 -7.58
CA GLY A 85 -1.85 -20.03 -8.49
C GLY A 85 -3.00 -20.88 -9.01
N GLU A 86 -3.38 -20.68 -10.27
CA GLU A 86 -4.56 -21.25 -10.97
C GLU A 86 -5.89 -20.49 -10.87
N GLN A 87 -5.88 -19.15 -10.80
CA GLN A 87 -6.87 -18.42 -11.60
C GLN A 87 -6.16 -17.50 -12.56
N SER A 88 -5.99 -18.05 -13.76
CA SER A 88 -5.65 -17.36 -14.98
C SER A 88 -6.33 -15.98 -15.04
N GLY A 89 -5.59 -14.94 -14.68
CA GLY A 89 -5.87 -13.55 -15.07
C GLY A 89 -5.72 -13.33 -16.58
N GLY A 90 -5.69 -14.40 -17.37
CA GLY A 90 -5.71 -14.41 -18.83
C GLY A 90 -6.67 -15.45 -19.41
N GLU A 91 -7.56 -16.08 -18.63
CA GLU A 91 -8.66 -16.85 -19.21
C GLU A 91 -9.88 -15.94 -19.30
N LEU A 92 -9.74 -14.93 -20.17
CA LEU A 92 -10.89 -14.25 -20.73
C LEU A 92 -11.79 -15.33 -21.36
N LEU A 93 -13.08 -15.31 -21.03
CA LEU A 93 -14.06 -16.06 -21.81
C LEU A 93 -13.92 -15.62 -23.27
N LEU A 94 -13.64 -16.58 -24.16
CA LEU A 94 -13.57 -16.31 -25.59
C LEU A 94 -14.85 -15.58 -26.03
N THR A 95 -14.71 -14.58 -26.89
CA THR A 95 -15.88 -14.08 -27.61
C THR A 95 -16.44 -15.20 -28.47
N GLU A 96 -17.75 -15.16 -28.75
CA GLU A 96 -18.44 -16.18 -29.53
C GLU A 96 -17.76 -16.42 -30.90
N ALA A 97 -17.25 -15.36 -31.52
CA ALA A 97 -16.49 -15.41 -32.76
C ALA A 97 -15.18 -16.21 -32.64
N GLU A 98 -14.45 -16.05 -31.54
CA GLU A 98 -13.17 -16.74 -31.30
C GLU A 98 -13.38 -18.23 -30.96
N TRP A 99 -14.47 -18.57 -30.27
CA TRP A 99 -14.83 -19.96 -30.00
C TRP A 99 -15.17 -20.74 -31.28
N HIS A 100 -15.94 -20.12 -32.18
CA HIS A 100 -16.29 -20.72 -33.48
C HIS A 100 -15.09 -20.90 -34.41
N ALA A 101 -14.10 -20.02 -34.35
CA ALA A 101 -12.87 -20.14 -35.14
C ALA A 101 -12.00 -21.33 -34.72
N ARG A 102 -12.10 -21.78 -33.45
CA ARG A 102 -11.29 -22.85 -32.87
C ARG A 102 -11.93 -24.24 -32.97
N THR A 103 -13.24 -24.32 -33.17
CA THR A 103 -14.03 -25.56 -33.20
C THR A 103 -14.21 -26.13 -34.62
N LYS A 104 -13.37 -25.70 -35.57
CA LYS A 104 -13.40 -26.08 -36.97
C LYS A 104 -12.07 -26.71 -37.38
#